data_AF-A0A968JNQ8-F1
#
_entry.id   AF-A0A968JNQ8-F1
#
_cell.length_a   1.000
_cell.length_b   1.000
_cell.length_c   1.000
_cell.angle_alpha   90.00
_cell.angle_beta   90.00
_cell.angle_gamma   90.00
#
_symmetry.space_group_name_H-M   'P 1'
#
loop_
_entity.id
_entity.type
_entity.pdbx_description
1 polymer ?
#
loop_
_entity_poly.entity_id
_entity_poly.type
_entity_poly.pdbx_seq_one_letter_code
_entity_poly.pdbx_strand_id
1 'polypeptide(L)'
;MNKYLYTINGNGILSLQHEVIPQGLMPAWLQRVGLQFSINNDLQKVEWYGRGPHENYPDRKTGAKIGIYESTINSLKENYLVPQDYGLRTDNRWLKMETENGIGIEISGDKLFNFNAYPYSTDHLTRARYPYQLMTNGTTTLNIDYATSGVGCTAISVLNQYRVLPGVYHFNLQLKPYKREFKLKQK
;
A
#
# COMPACT_ATOMS: atom_id res chain seq x y z
N MET A 1 5.71 13.66 15.85
CA MET A 1 4.29 14.10 15.95
C MET A 1 3.61 13.81 14.62
N ASN A 2 2.37 13.33 14.67
CA ASN A 2 1.51 13.15 13.49
C ASN A 2 0.31 14.07 13.63
N LYS A 3 -0.05 14.80 12.57
CA LYS A 3 -1.32 15.53 12.50
C LYS A 3 -2.18 14.95 11.40
N TYR A 4 -3.47 14.84 11.67
CA TYR A 4 -4.46 14.34 10.73
C TYR A 4 -5.61 15.33 10.64
N LEU A 5 -6.00 15.69 9.43
CA LEU A 5 -7.22 16.44 9.14
C LEU A 5 -8.11 15.59 8.24
N TYR A 6 -9.29 15.24 8.76
CA TYR A 6 -10.31 14.49 8.05
C TYR A 6 -11.39 15.48 7.58
N THR A 7 -11.74 15.45 6.30
CA THR A 7 -12.83 16.24 5.72
C THR A 7 -13.72 15.34 4.90
N ILE A 8 -14.99 15.27 5.26
CA ILE A 8 -16.01 14.50 4.55
C ILE A 8 -16.92 15.50 3.85
N ASN A 9 -17.06 15.37 2.53
CA ASN A 9 -17.91 16.24 1.74
C ASN A 9 -19.29 15.62 1.49
N GLY A 10 -20.21 16.40 0.91
CA GLY A 10 -21.60 15.96 0.65
C GLY A 10 -21.73 14.82 -0.37
N ASN A 11 -20.67 14.46 -1.10
CA ASN A 11 -20.67 13.34 -2.04
C ASN A 11 -20.03 12.06 -1.46
N GLY A 12 -19.71 12.06 -0.17
CA GLY A 12 -19.21 10.89 0.55
C GLY A 12 -17.72 10.63 0.39
N ILE A 13 -16.96 11.52 -0.27
CA ILE A 13 -15.50 11.43 -0.34
C ILE A 13 -14.90 11.91 0.98
N LEU A 14 -14.03 11.09 1.55
CA LEU A 14 -13.18 11.45 2.67
C LEU A 14 -11.82 11.93 2.14
N SER A 15 -11.45 13.18 2.45
CA SER A 15 -10.09 13.68 2.28
C SER A 15 -9.35 13.60 3.62
N LEU A 16 -8.20 12.95 3.63
CA LEU A 16 -7.31 12.79 4.77
C LEU A 16 -5.98 13.48 4.48
N GLN A 17 -5.72 14.60 5.16
CA GLN A 17 -4.42 15.26 5.15
C GLN A 17 -3.59 14.72 6.30
N HIS A 18 -2.39 14.22 6.00
CA HIS A 18 -1.45 13.69 6.98
C HIS A 18 -0.15 14.49 6.96
N GLU A 19 0.22 15.03 8.11
CA GLU A 19 1.52 15.67 8.34
C GLU A 19 2.33 14.86 9.35
N VAL A 20 3.55 14.50 8.97
CA VAL A 20 4.53 13.82 9.83
C VAL A 20 5.64 14.81 10.16
N ILE A 21 5.86 15.04 11.45
CA ILE A 21 6.95 15.89 11.95
C ILE A 21 7.82 15.04 12.89
N PRO A 22 9.03 14.63 12.47
CA PRO A 22 9.98 13.94 13.35
C PRO A 22 10.29 14.80 14.59
N GLN A 23 10.41 14.16 15.74
CA GLN A 23 10.75 14.80 17.02
C GLN A 23 11.75 13.94 17.80
N GLY A 24 12.82 14.53 18.30
CA GLY A 24 13.84 13.83 19.08
C GLY A 24 14.87 13.08 18.23
N LEU A 25 15.59 12.15 18.87
CA LEU A 25 16.61 11.32 18.21
C LEU A 25 15.93 10.38 17.21
N MET A 26 16.37 10.45 15.95
CA MET A 26 15.84 9.65 14.86
C MET A 26 16.86 8.62 14.38
N PRO A 27 16.42 7.48 13.83
CA PRO A 27 17.31 6.59 13.09
C PRO A 27 17.91 7.32 11.88
N ALA A 28 19.04 6.82 11.38
CA ALA A 28 19.70 7.41 10.21
C ALA A 28 18.81 7.45 8.95
N TRP A 29 17.84 6.54 8.85
CA TRP A 29 16.83 6.46 7.80
C TRP A 29 15.63 5.64 8.29
N LEU A 30 14.49 5.77 7.60
CA LEU A 30 13.21 5.15 7.90
C LEU A 30 12.88 4.06 6.86
N GLN A 31 12.22 2.98 7.26
CA GLN A 31 11.77 1.96 6.31
C GLN A 31 10.66 2.50 5.40
N ARG A 32 9.73 3.27 5.96
CA ARG A 32 8.60 3.89 5.23
C ARG A 32 7.96 5.02 6.02
N VAL A 33 7.22 5.87 5.32
CA VAL A 33 6.32 6.89 5.86
C VAL A 33 5.01 6.81 5.09
N GLY A 34 3.90 6.66 5.82
CA GLY A 34 2.63 6.31 5.23
C GLY A 34 1.52 6.13 6.26
N LEU A 35 0.43 5.52 5.78
CA LEU A 35 -0.78 5.19 6.53
C LEU A 35 -1.03 3.68 6.44
N GLN A 36 -1.47 3.08 7.54
CA GLN A 36 -1.92 1.69 7.57
C GLN A 36 -3.41 1.64 7.90
N PHE A 37 -4.16 0.87 7.12
CA PHE A 37 -5.58 0.63 7.30
C PHE A 37 -5.84 -0.84 7.58
N SER A 38 -6.82 -1.12 8.43
CA SER A 38 -7.47 -2.44 8.50
C SER A 38 -8.75 -2.36 7.69
N ILE A 39 -8.82 -3.12 6.61
CA ILE A 39 -9.89 -3.07 5.61
C ILE A 39 -10.74 -4.36 5.74
N ASN A 40 -12.04 -4.24 5.50
CA ASN A 40 -12.96 -5.39 5.47
C ASN A 40 -12.42 -6.46 4.49
N ASN A 41 -12.37 -7.71 4.94
CA ASN A 41 -11.90 -8.85 4.18
C ASN A 41 -12.80 -9.20 2.97
N ASP A 42 -13.97 -8.61 2.80
CA ASP A 42 -14.78 -8.79 1.59
C ASP A 42 -14.17 -8.08 0.37
N LEU A 43 -13.31 -7.06 0.57
CA LEU A 43 -12.68 -6.26 -0.48
C LEU A 43 -11.48 -6.98 -1.11
N GLN A 44 -11.74 -8.10 -1.79
CA GLN A 44 -10.71 -9.02 -2.29
C GLN A 44 -10.16 -8.68 -3.67
N LYS A 45 -10.93 -8.01 -4.53
CA LYS A 45 -10.46 -7.62 -5.88
C LYS A 45 -9.70 -6.32 -5.79
N VAL A 46 -8.54 -6.26 -6.43
CA VAL A 46 -7.64 -5.12 -6.40
C VAL A 46 -7.35 -4.66 -7.83
N GLU A 47 -7.55 -3.38 -8.11
CA GLU A 47 -7.17 -2.75 -9.37
C GLU A 47 -6.31 -1.52 -9.05
N TRP A 48 -5.21 -1.28 -9.77
CA TRP A 48 -4.38 -0.10 -9.54
C TRP A 48 -3.82 0.49 -10.82
N TYR A 49 -3.59 1.80 -10.81
CA TYR A 49 -2.83 2.50 -11.86
C TYR A 49 -1.46 2.93 -11.33
N GLY A 50 -0.44 2.17 -11.68
CA GLY A 50 0.92 2.33 -11.16
C GLY A 50 1.86 1.31 -11.77
N ARG A 51 2.95 0.95 -11.06
CA ARG A 51 3.87 -0.08 -11.54
C ARG A 51 3.38 -1.50 -11.29
N GLY A 52 3.55 -2.38 -12.26
CA GLY A 52 3.17 -3.79 -12.14
C GLY A 52 3.61 -4.66 -13.33
N PRO A 53 3.11 -5.90 -13.41
CA PRO A 53 2.17 -6.52 -12.46
C PRO A 53 2.83 -7.06 -11.18
N HIS A 54 4.14 -7.31 -11.22
CA HIS A 54 4.92 -7.91 -10.14
C HIS A 54 5.32 -6.89 -9.06
N GLU A 55 5.73 -7.40 -7.89
CA GLU A 55 6.24 -6.54 -6.83
C GLU A 55 7.49 -5.77 -7.23
N ASN A 56 7.59 -4.54 -6.74
CA ASN A 56 8.68 -3.63 -7.07
C ASN A 56 8.95 -2.67 -5.91
N TYR A 57 10.20 -2.26 -5.79
CA TYR A 57 10.70 -1.39 -4.71
C TYR A 57 11.48 -0.21 -5.30
N PRO A 58 11.70 0.89 -4.56
CA PRO A 58 12.35 2.11 -5.07
C PRO A 58 13.67 1.87 -5.81
N ASP A 59 14.47 0.93 -5.34
CA ASP A 59 15.77 0.51 -5.91
C ASP A 59 15.66 -0.70 -6.87
N ARG A 60 14.47 -1.26 -7.05
CA ARG A 60 14.16 -2.43 -7.90
C ARG A 60 12.79 -2.29 -8.58
N LYS A 61 12.63 -1.28 -9.44
CA LYS A 61 11.36 -1.00 -10.14
C LYS A 61 11.43 -0.77 -11.65
N THR A 62 12.62 -0.77 -12.24
CA THR A 62 12.81 -0.48 -13.69
C THR A 62 12.19 -1.55 -14.60
N GLY A 63 12.07 -2.79 -14.13
CA GLY A 63 11.39 -3.88 -14.84
C GLY A 63 9.86 -3.83 -14.80
N ALA A 64 9.27 -3.01 -13.93
CA ALA A 64 7.82 -2.87 -13.78
C ALA A 64 7.31 -1.67 -14.57
N LYS A 65 6.45 -1.91 -15.57
CA LYS A 65 5.86 -0.85 -16.40
C LYS A 65 4.72 -0.15 -15.66
N ILE A 66 4.44 1.09 -16.05
CA ILE A 66 3.25 1.82 -15.59
C ILE A 66 2.05 1.37 -16.44
N GLY A 67 0.95 1.01 -15.78
CA GLY A 67 -0.28 0.55 -16.43
C GLY A 67 -1.39 0.35 -15.42
N ILE A 68 -2.56 -0.05 -15.92
CA ILE A 68 -3.67 -0.52 -15.09
C ILE A 68 -3.54 -2.03 -14.95
N TYR A 69 -3.51 -2.51 -13.71
CA TYR A 69 -3.38 -3.92 -13.38
C TYR A 69 -4.49 -4.35 -12.43
N GLU A 70 -4.90 -5.61 -12.54
CA GLU A 70 -5.89 -6.24 -11.66
C GLU A 70 -5.25 -7.45 -10.95
N SER A 71 -5.66 -7.72 -9.72
CA SER A 71 -5.24 -8.87 -8.91
C SER A 71 -6.28 -9.18 -7.83
N THR A 72 -6.00 -10.17 -7.00
CA THR A 72 -6.68 -10.39 -5.71
C THR A 72 -5.71 -10.21 -4.55
N ILE A 73 -6.22 -10.00 -3.33
CA ILE A 73 -5.38 -9.93 -2.12
C ILE A 73 -4.49 -11.17 -1.98
N ASN A 74 -5.04 -12.36 -2.22
CA ASN A 74 -4.27 -13.61 -2.17
C ASN A 74 -3.21 -13.70 -3.27
N SER A 75 -3.47 -13.15 -4.45
CA SER A 75 -2.54 -13.16 -5.59
C SER A 75 -1.45 -12.09 -5.50
N LEU A 76 -1.57 -11.09 -4.62
CA LEU A 76 -0.49 -10.12 -4.34
C LEU A 76 0.64 -10.69 -3.48
N LYS A 77 0.45 -11.89 -2.92
CA LYS A 77 1.39 -12.56 -2.04
C LYS A 77 2.63 -13.07 -2.78
N GLU A 78 3.80 -12.82 -2.18
CA GLU A 78 5.03 -13.53 -2.52
C GLU A 78 5.37 -14.56 -1.44
N ASN A 79 5.74 -15.78 -1.86
CA ASN A 79 6.02 -16.89 -0.94
C ASN A 79 7.52 -16.97 -0.60
N TYR A 80 8.03 -15.95 0.08
CA TYR A 80 9.39 -15.98 0.63
C TYR A 80 9.56 -17.11 1.65
N LEU A 81 10.75 -17.75 1.66
CA LEU A 81 11.06 -18.86 2.57
C LEU A 81 10.94 -18.45 4.04
N VAL A 82 11.50 -17.28 4.38
CA VAL A 82 11.27 -16.60 5.65
C VAL A 82 10.23 -15.52 5.39
N PRO A 83 9.09 -15.52 6.11
CA PRO A 83 8.11 -14.45 6.00
C PRO A 83 8.75 -13.07 6.21
N GLN A 84 8.45 -12.15 5.32
CA GLN A 84 9.02 -10.80 5.29
C GLN A 84 8.07 -9.86 4.54
N ASP A 85 8.33 -8.55 4.55
CA ASP A 85 7.58 -7.59 3.74
C ASP A 85 7.61 -7.98 2.24
N TYR A 86 6.46 -7.91 1.58
CA TYR A 86 6.33 -8.25 0.16
C TYR A 86 5.24 -7.44 -0.53
N GLY A 87 5.14 -7.60 -1.84
CA GLY A 87 3.95 -7.19 -2.57
C GLY A 87 3.86 -5.69 -2.83
N LEU A 88 4.92 -4.92 -2.52
CA LEU A 88 4.94 -3.48 -2.77
C LEU A 88 4.73 -3.21 -4.27
N ARG A 89 3.81 -2.29 -4.56
CA ARG A 89 3.62 -1.69 -5.88
C ARG A 89 3.97 -0.21 -5.73
N THR A 90 4.87 0.30 -6.57
CA THR A 90 5.32 1.70 -6.48
C THR A 90 4.70 2.61 -7.54
N ASP A 91 4.82 3.91 -7.32
CA ASP A 91 4.43 4.95 -8.27
C ASP A 91 2.93 4.87 -8.67
N ASN A 92 2.03 4.65 -7.71
CA ASN A 92 0.59 4.53 -7.96
C ASN A 92 -0.10 5.89 -7.91
N ARG A 93 -1.09 6.06 -8.79
CA ARG A 93 -1.96 7.23 -8.86
C ARG A 93 -3.27 6.97 -8.11
N TRP A 94 -3.81 5.77 -8.28
CA TRP A 94 -4.99 5.30 -7.57
C TRP A 94 -4.93 3.79 -7.37
N LEU A 95 -5.67 3.33 -6.35
CA LEU A 95 -5.90 1.96 -5.96
C LEU A 95 -7.40 1.78 -5.73
N LYS A 96 -7.98 0.73 -6.29
CA LYS A 96 -9.35 0.30 -6.02
C LYS A 96 -9.33 -1.05 -5.34
N MET A 97 -10.17 -1.19 -4.32
CA MET A 97 -10.47 -2.47 -3.71
C MET A 97 -11.98 -2.66 -3.74
N GLU A 98 -12.46 -3.81 -4.23
CA GLU A 98 -13.88 -4.09 -4.38
C GLU A 98 -14.24 -5.51 -3.92
N THR A 99 -15.49 -5.64 -3.48
CA THR A 99 -16.14 -6.91 -3.22
C THR A 99 -16.46 -7.62 -4.53
N GLU A 100 -16.86 -8.90 -4.45
CA GLU A 100 -17.32 -9.63 -5.64
C GLU A 100 -18.49 -8.93 -6.35
N ASN A 101 -19.36 -8.27 -5.59
CA ASN A 101 -20.53 -7.53 -6.05
C ASN A 101 -20.20 -6.11 -6.60
N GLY A 102 -18.93 -5.74 -6.70
CA GLY A 102 -18.48 -4.46 -7.25
C GLY A 102 -18.72 -3.26 -6.34
N ILE A 103 -19.00 -3.47 -5.05
CA ILE A 103 -19.02 -2.40 -4.04
C ILE A 103 -17.61 -2.26 -3.49
N GLY A 104 -17.07 -1.05 -3.46
CA GLY A 104 -15.67 -0.85 -3.09
C GLY A 104 -15.29 0.56 -2.70
N ILE A 105 -13.98 0.73 -2.59
CA ILE A 105 -13.32 2.00 -2.27
C ILE A 105 -12.25 2.27 -3.32
N GLU A 106 -12.21 3.52 -3.79
CA GLU A 106 -11.12 4.06 -4.58
C GLU A 106 -10.29 4.97 -3.68
N ILE A 107 -8.98 4.78 -3.72
CA ILE A 107 -8.00 5.49 -2.93
C ILE A 107 -7.05 6.19 -3.91
N SER A 108 -6.91 7.50 -3.79
CA SER A 108 -6.01 8.30 -4.63
C SER A 108 -5.21 9.29 -3.79
N GLY A 109 -3.99 9.60 -4.22
CA GLY A 109 -3.12 10.59 -3.58
C GLY A 109 -3.03 11.88 -4.38
N ASP A 110 -2.72 12.98 -3.71
CA ASP A 110 -2.28 14.23 -4.38
C ASP A 110 -0.88 14.09 -5.01
N LYS A 111 -0.11 13.10 -4.55
CA LYS A 111 1.17 12.66 -5.13
C LYS A 111 1.13 11.15 -5.35
N LEU A 112 2.14 10.64 -6.07
CA LEU A 112 2.31 9.21 -6.23
C LEU A 112 2.56 8.54 -4.87
N PHE A 113 1.98 7.37 -4.68
CA PHE A 113 2.16 6.56 -3.47
C PHE A 113 2.49 5.11 -3.83
N ASN A 114 2.98 4.37 -2.84
CA ASN A 114 3.21 2.94 -2.90
C ASN A 114 2.13 2.24 -2.08
N PHE A 115 1.79 1.01 -2.42
CA PHE A 115 0.92 0.20 -1.58
C PHE A 115 1.40 -1.25 -1.52
N ASN A 116 1.08 -1.91 -0.41
CA ASN A 116 1.04 -3.36 -0.30
C ASN A 116 -0.17 -3.76 0.57
N ALA A 117 -0.60 -5.00 0.46
CA ALA A 117 -1.74 -5.51 1.22
C ALA A 117 -1.48 -6.94 1.71
N TYR A 118 -1.89 -7.21 2.95
CA TYR A 118 -1.66 -8.48 3.63
C TYR A 118 -2.96 -9.05 4.20
N PRO A 119 -3.19 -10.38 4.14
CA PRO A 119 -4.33 -11.02 4.79
C PRO A 119 -4.13 -11.21 6.31
N TYR A 120 -3.13 -10.55 6.90
CA TYR A 120 -2.75 -10.60 8.31
C TYR A 120 -2.11 -9.26 8.72
N SER A 121 -1.84 -9.06 10.00
CA SER A 121 -1.17 -7.85 10.49
C SER A 121 0.32 -7.81 10.12
N THR A 122 0.87 -6.59 10.01
CA THR A 122 2.33 -6.39 9.75
C THR A 122 3.18 -6.95 10.89
N ASP A 123 2.70 -6.84 12.13
CA ASP A 123 3.34 -7.43 13.31
C ASP A 123 3.36 -8.97 13.25
N HIS A 124 2.26 -9.60 12.81
CA HIS A 124 2.22 -11.05 12.61
C HIS A 124 3.19 -11.51 11.51
N LEU A 125 3.24 -10.79 10.39
CA LEU A 125 4.21 -11.04 9.32
C LEU A 125 5.65 -10.95 9.82
N THR A 126 5.96 -9.95 10.63
CA THR A 126 7.31 -9.70 11.17
C THR A 126 7.76 -10.79 12.15
N ARG A 127 6.85 -11.34 12.95
CA ARG A 127 7.18 -12.38 13.95
C ARG A 127 7.27 -13.79 13.38
N ALA A 128 6.60 -14.06 12.26
CA ALA A 128 6.59 -15.38 11.66
C ALA A 128 7.97 -15.77 11.11
N ARG A 129 8.45 -16.97 11.46
CA ARG A 129 9.71 -17.52 10.94
C ARG A 129 9.50 -18.50 9.79
N TYR A 130 8.30 -19.06 9.69
CA TYR A 130 7.94 -20.03 8.67
C TYR A 130 6.56 -19.73 8.07
N PRO A 131 6.33 -19.98 6.75
CA PRO A 131 5.08 -19.63 6.08
C PRO A 131 3.82 -20.22 6.71
N TYR A 132 3.89 -21.43 7.27
CA TYR A 132 2.75 -22.10 7.90
C TYR A 132 2.26 -21.40 9.18
N GLN A 133 3.06 -20.49 9.76
CA GLN A 133 2.68 -19.72 10.95
C GLN A 133 1.81 -18.50 10.60
N LEU A 134 1.71 -18.14 9.32
CA LEU A 134 0.92 -17.01 8.87
C LEU A 134 -0.57 -17.37 8.89
N MET A 135 -1.30 -16.78 9.84
CA MET A 135 -2.72 -16.99 10.03
C MET A 135 -3.46 -15.71 9.69
N THR A 136 -4.56 -15.83 8.95
CA THR A 136 -5.39 -14.68 8.60
C THR A 136 -6.14 -14.14 9.81
N ASN A 137 -6.30 -12.83 9.91
CA ASN A 137 -6.95 -12.18 11.06
C ASN A 137 -8.36 -11.63 10.77
N GLY A 138 -9.00 -12.10 9.69
CA GLY A 138 -10.35 -11.65 9.29
C GLY A 138 -10.41 -10.22 8.74
N THR A 139 -9.26 -9.58 8.52
CA THR A 139 -9.13 -8.26 7.90
C THR A 139 -7.99 -8.26 6.89
N THR A 140 -8.00 -7.31 5.96
CA THR A 140 -6.84 -7.03 5.11
C THR A 140 -6.10 -5.83 5.66
N THR A 141 -4.81 -5.99 5.99
CA THR A 141 -3.94 -4.86 6.27
C THR A 141 -3.54 -4.21 4.96
N LEU A 142 -3.88 -2.95 4.77
CA LEU A 142 -3.48 -2.14 3.61
C LEU A 142 -2.49 -1.07 4.06
N ASN A 143 -1.31 -1.02 3.45
CA ASN A 143 -0.38 0.09 3.65
C ASN A 143 -0.40 1.01 2.44
N ILE A 144 -0.47 2.32 2.69
CA ILE A 144 -0.37 3.39 1.70
C ILE A 144 0.83 4.25 2.10
N ASP A 145 1.94 4.04 1.42
CA ASP A 145 3.23 4.65 1.74
C ASP A 145 3.59 5.72 0.70
N TYR A 146 3.71 6.98 1.11
CA TYR A 146 4.17 8.04 0.21
C TYR A 146 5.69 8.25 0.24
N ALA A 147 6.39 7.52 1.10
CA ALA A 147 7.82 7.31 1.01
C ALA A 147 8.16 5.89 1.52
N THR A 148 8.98 5.15 0.76
CA THR A 148 9.45 3.81 1.15
C THR A 148 10.93 3.73 0.82
N SER A 149 11.72 3.10 1.68
CA SER A 149 13.13 2.82 1.37
C SER A 149 13.27 1.63 0.43
N GLY A 150 14.38 1.55 -0.28
CA GLY A 150 14.76 0.38 -1.06
C GLY A 150 14.96 -0.88 -0.21
N VAL A 151 15.16 -2.01 -0.87
CA VAL A 151 15.42 -3.31 -0.20
C VAL A 151 16.91 -3.59 -0.03
N GLY A 152 17.78 -2.96 -0.83
CA GLY A 152 19.20 -3.27 -0.89
C GLY A 152 19.45 -4.70 -1.37
N CYS A 153 20.52 -5.31 -0.85
CA CYS A 153 20.90 -6.70 -1.11
C CYS A 153 21.56 -7.31 0.14
N THR A 154 21.78 -8.62 0.18
CA THR A 154 22.41 -9.33 1.31
C THR A 154 23.76 -8.72 1.71
N ALA A 155 24.58 -8.34 0.74
CA ALA A 155 25.92 -7.80 1.00
C ALA A 155 25.98 -6.26 1.07
N ILE A 156 24.95 -5.57 0.58
CA ILE A 156 24.96 -4.12 0.39
C ILE A 156 23.66 -3.54 0.93
N SER A 157 23.78 -2.68 1.95
CA SER A 157 22.64 -1.92 2.47
C SER A 157 22.02 -1.01 1.41
N VAL A 158 20.80 -0.54 1.65
CA VAL A 158 20.09 0.40 0.77
C VAL A 158 21.00 1.59 0.44
N LEU A 159 21.17 1.91 -0.85
CA LEU A 159 21.97 3.07 -1.28
C LEU A 159 21.32 4.37 -0.81
N ASN A 160 22.12 5.40 -0.51
CA ASN A 160 21.62 6.66 0.07
C ASN A 160 20.44 7.28 -0.71
N GLN A 161 20.48 7.25 -2.04
CA GLN A 161 19.41 7.80 -2.89
C GLN A 161 18.06 7.07 -2.77
N TYR A 162 18.05 5.85 -2.21
CA TYR A 162 16.85 5.04 -1.99
C TYR A 162 16.48 4.95 -0.51
N ARG A 163 17.08 5.77 0.36
CA ARG A 163 16.73 5.86 1.78
C ARG A 163 15.73 6.98 2.01
N VAL A 164 14.69 6.67 2.76
CA VAL A 164 13.77 7.67 3.31
C VAL A 164 14.41 8.28 4.54
N LEU A 165 14.65 9.58 4.53
CA LEU A 165 15.27 10.26 5.67
C LEU A 165 14.20 10.76 6.67
N PRO A 166 14.53 10.88 7.96
CA PRO A 166 13.67 11.62 8.88
C PRO A 166 13.53 13.06 8.38
N GLY A 167 12.31 13.46 8.04
CA GLY A 167 11.98 14.79 7.54
C GLY A 167 10.50 15.08 7.73
N VAL A 168 10.09 16.30 7.44
CA VAL A 168 8.66 16.65 7.46
C VAL A 168 8.02 16.12 6.17
N TYR A 169 6.91 15.40 6.33
CA TYR A 169 6.12 14.88 5.20
C TYR A 169 4.70 15.42 5.24
N HIS A 170 4.16 15.73 4.05
CA HIS A 170 2.77 16.11 3.85
C HIS A 170 2.19 15.30 2.69
N PHE A 171 1.04 14.69 2.95
CA PHE A 171 0.33 13.89 1.96
C PHE A 171 -1.18 14.04 2.12
N ASN A 172 -1.88 14.17 0.99
CA ASN A 172 -3.34 14.20 0.98
C ASN A 172 -3.87 12.95 0.28
N LEU A 173 -4.62 12.15 1.03
CA LEU A 173 -5.27 10.94 0.55
C LEU A 173 -6.76 11.21 0.37
N GLN A 174 -7.34 10.75 -0.74
CA GLN A 174 -8.78 10.73 -0.95
C GLN A 174 -9.27 9.29 -0.93
N LEU A 175 -10.35 9.06 -0.19
CA LEU A 175 -11.07 7.80 -0.10
C LEU A 175 -12.48 8.05 -0.63
N LYS A 176 -12.80 7.43 -1.76
CA LYS A 176 -14.07 7.57 -2.46
C LYS A 176 -14.81 6.22 -2.47
N PRO A 177 -15.98 6.12 -1.84
CA PRO A 177 -16.87 4.98 -2.05
C PRO A 177 -17.25 4.90 -3.54
N TYR A 178 -17.26 3.70 -4.12
CA TYR A 178 -17.76 3.51 -5.47
C TYR A 178 -18.47 2.17 -5.65
N LYS A 179 -19.30 2.11 -6.70
CA LYS A 179 -19.96 0.89 -7.15
C LYS A 179 -19.64 0.69 -8.63
N ARG A 180 -19.10 -0.46 -9.00
CA ARG A 180 -18.84 -0.84 -10.39
C ARG A 180 -20.16 -0.98 -11.13
N GLU A 181 -20.31 -0.25 -12.22
CA GLU A 181 -21.45 -0.43 -13.12
C GLU A 181 -21.18 -1.64 -14.03
N PHE A 182 -21.97 -2.70 -13.85
CA PHE A 182 -21.96 -3.83 -14.77
C PHE A 182 -22.74 -3.44 -16.02
N LYS A 183 -22.04 -3.09 -17.10
CA LYS A 183 -22.69 -3.01 -18.42
C LYS A 183 -23.04 -4.44 -18.85
N LEU A 184 -24.34 -4.74 -18.98
CA LEU A 184 -24.80 -5.95 -19.63
C LEU A 184 -24.17 -6.00 -21.02
N LYS A 185 -23.39 -7.05 -21.31
CA LYS A 185 -22.96 -7.34 -22.68
C LYS A 185 -24.23 -7.52 -23.50
N GLN A 186 -24.55 -6.56 -24.37
CA GLN A 186 -25.54 -6.78 -25.42
C GLN A 186 -24.96 -7.91 -26.29
N LYS A 187 -25.73 -8.99 -26.40
CA LYS A 187 -25.45 -10.10 -27.32
C LYS A 187 -25.61 -9.64 -28.76
#